data_AF-A0A2D8A497-F1
#
_entry.id   AF-A0A2D8A497-F1
#
_cell.length_a   1.000
_cell.length_b   1.000
_cell.length_c   1.000
_cell.angle_alpha   90.00
_cell.angle_beta   90.00
_cell.angle_gamma   90.00
#
_symmetry.space_group_name_H-M   'P 1'
#
loop_
_entity.id
_entity.type
_entity.pdbx_description
1 polymer ?
#
loop_
_entity_poly.entity_id
_entity_poly.type
_entity_poly.pdbx_seq_one_letter_code
_entity_poly.pdbx_strand_id
1 'polypeptide(L)'
;VLFRSPRLAIFTMTAVAVVVLWQPLLMRGGSVNVNVFTAMIGTIVFGIGVDDSIHIIDRIRDEGETPAGIVRSVVTTGRTIFETTATTCAGLAAGLFVAIPGLQNFFLLMMALIALALLTSAILLPTIIVVYNELRSRITLNGAWLDYDDGGTISETSVLQAIVDPADVV
;
A
#
# COMPACT_ATOMS: atom_id res chain seq x y z
N VAL A 1 10.23 -9.64 -15.48
CA VAL A 1 8.84 -10.15 -15.62
C VAL A 1 8.24 -10.17 -14.21
N LEU A 2 7.64 -9.06 -13.78
CA LEU A 2 7.33 -8.73 -12.38
C LEU A 2 6.13 -9.53 -11.82
N PHE A 3 5.16 -9.85 -12.67
CA PHE A 3 4.03 -10.71 -12.31
C PHE A 3 4.25 -12.12 -12.87
N ARG A 4 4.85 -12.99 -12.06
CA ARG A 4 4.83 -14.44 -12.36
C ARG A 4 3.50 -15.11 -11.95
N SER A 5 2.56 -14.36 -11.38
CA SER A 5 1.22 -14.84 -11.03
C SER A 5 0.12 -13.80 -11.36
N PRO A 6 -0.94 -14.19 -12.09
CA PRO A 6 -2.08 -13.30 -12.40
C PRO A 6 -2.85 -12.81 -11.16
N ARG A 7 -2.78 -13.56 -10.05
CA ARG A 7 -3.48 -13.23 -8.79
C ARG A 7 -3.05 -11.88 -8.22
N LEU A 8 -1.75 -11.60 -8.21
CA LEU A 8 -1.19 -10.39 -7.62
C LEU A 8 -1.62 -9.16 -8.42
N ALA A 9 -1.69 -9.30 -9.75
CA ALA A 9 -2.21 -8.26 -10.63
C ALA A 9 -3.69 -7.97 -10.36
N ILE A 10 -4.52 -8.98 -10.06
CA ILE A 10 -5.93 -8.74 -9.72
C ILE A 10 -6.04 -7.96 -8.40
N PHE A 11 -5.20 -8.27 -7.40
CA PHE A 11 -5.21 -7.57 -6.11
C PHE A 11 -4.79 -6.11 -6.25
N THR A 12 -3.71 -5.81 -7.00
CA THR A 12 -3.31 -4.43 -7.26
C THR A 12 -4.39 -3.65 -8.00
N MET A 13 -4.94 -4.24 -9.07
CA MET A 13 -5.97 -3.60 -9.88
C MET A 13 -7.23 -3.30 -9.06
N THR A 14 -7.58 -4.17 -8.10
CA THR A 14 -8.70 -3.94 -7.20
C THR A 14 -8.43 -2.76 -6.25
N ALA A 15 -7.25 -2.70 -5.64
CA ALA A 15 -6.89 -1.59 -4.76
C ALA A 15 -6.90 -0.25 -5.52
N VAL A 16 -6.31 -0.20 -6.72
CA VAL A 16 -6.26 1.01 -7.55
C VAL A 16 -7.65 1.42 -8.04
N ALA A 17 -8.50 0.46 -8.42
CA ALA A 17 -9.87 0.75 -8.83
C ALA A 17 -10.65 1.46 -7.71
N VAL A 18 -10.45 1.06 -6.45
CA VAL A 18 -11.09 1.75 -5.30
C VAL A 18 -10.68 3.22 -5.23
N VAL A 19 -9.40 3.55 -5.42
CA VAL A 19 -8.92 4.96 -5.43
C VAL A 19 -9.58 5.76 -6.54
N VAL A 20 -9.65 5.21 -7.76
CA VAL A 20 -10.27 5.90 -8.90
C VAL A 20 -11.77 6.10 -8.67
N LEU A 21 -12.45 5.14 -8.05
CA LEU A 21 -13.86 5.26 -7.69
C LEU A 21 -14.13 6.30 -6.59
N TRP A 22 -13.13 6.65 -5.78
CA TRP A 22 -13.22 7.74 -4.81
C TRP A 22 -13.25 9.13 -5.47
N GLN A 23 -12.73 9.28 -6.68
CA GLN A 23 -12.71 10.58 -7.38
C GLN A 23 -14.11 11.21 -7.53
N PRO A 24 -15.13 10.55 -8.12
CA PRO A 24 -16.46 11.14 -8.25
C PRO A 24 -17.13 11.40 -6.88
N LEU A 25 -16.80 10.63 -5.84
CA LEU A 25 -17.31 10.86 -4.49
C LEU A 25 -16.74 12.15 -3.89
N LEU A 26 -15.42 12.36 -4.02
CA LEU A 26 -14.77 13.59 -3.56
C LEU A 26 -15.24 14.82 -4.35
N MET A 27 -15.45 14.69 -5.67
CA MET A 27 -15.99 15.78 -6.48
C MET A 27 -17.41 16.17 -6.08
N ARG A 28 -18.26 15.18 -5.75
CA ARG A 28 -19.62 15.42 -5.24
C ARG A 28 -19.60 16.13 -3.88
N GLY A 29 -18.74 15.70 -2.96
CA GLY A 29 -18.62 16.31 -1.64
C GLY A 29 -18.01 17.72 -1.66
N GLY A 30 -17.05 17.98 -2.56
CA GLY A 30 -16.33 19.25 -2.67
C GLY A 30 -16.94 20.28 -3.61
N SER A 31 -18.11 20.01 -4.22
CA SER A 31 -18.75 20.87 -5.22
C SER A 31 -17.84 21.24 -6.42
N VAL A 32 -16.98 20.30 -6.84
CA VAL A 32 -16.02 20.52 -7.93
C VAL A 32 -16.64 20.17 -9.28
N ASN A 33 -16.59 21.11 -10.23
CA ASN A 33 -17.08 20.90 -11.59
C ASN A 33 -16.16 19.99 -12.40
N VAL A 34 -16.76 19.15 -13.24
CA VAL A 34 -16.02 18.33 -14.22
C VAL A 34 -15.47 19.23 -15.33
N ASN A 35 -14.16 19.18 -15.53
CA ASN A 35 -13.44 19.88 -16.59
C ASN A 35 -12.26 19.01 -17.10
N VAL A 36 -11.53 19.54 -18.10
CA VAL A 36 -10.37 18.84 -18.68
C VAL A 36 -9.31 18.44 -17.65
N PHE A 37 -9.03 19.29 -16.66
CA PHE A 37 -8.06 19.00 -15.61
C PHE A 37 -8.52 17.84 -14.73
N THR A 38 -9.79 17.85 -14.29
CA THR A 38 -10.34 16.75 -13.47
C THR A 38 -10.41 15.42 -14.21
N ALA A 39 -10.56 15.44 -15.54
CA ALA A 39 -10.52 14.24 -16.36
C ALA A 39 -9.11 13.61 -16.40
N MET A 40 -8.05 14.43 -16.33
CA MET A 40 -6.66 13.95 -16.31
C MET A 40 -6.29 13.28 -14.98
N ILE A 41 -6.96 13.63 -13.87
CA ILE A 41 -6.65 13.10 -12.53
C ILE A 41 -6.72 11.57 -12.51
N GLY A 42 -7.74 10.97 -13.15
CA GLY A 42 -7.94 9.53 -13.14
C GLY A 42 -6.72 8.76 -13.63
N THR A 43 -6.12 9.18 -14.75
CA THR A 43 -4.92 8.54 -15.31
C THR A 43 -3.69 8.75 -14.42
N ILE A 44 -3.52 9.94 -13.84
CA ILE A 44 -2.37 10.26 -12.98
C ILE A 44 -2.42 9.44 -11.69
N VAL A 45 -3.58 9.45 -11.02
CA VAL A 45 -3.81 8.73 -9.77
C VAL A 45 -3.75 7.22 -10.00
N PHE A 46 -4.23 6.73 -11.14
CA PHE A 46 -4.07 5.33 -11.52
C PHE A 46 -2.60 4.92 -11.58
N GLY A 47 -1.75 5.73 -12.23
CA GLY A 47 -0.31 5.47 -12.31
C GLY A 47 0.35 5.40 -10.93
N ILE A 48 0.07 6.39 -10.07
CA ILE A 48 0.60 6.46 -8.70
C ILE A 48 0.13 5.27 -7.87
N GLY A 49 -1.18 4.95 -7.90
CA GLY A 49 -1.71 3.83 -7.13
C GLY A 49 -1.14 2.48 -7.56
N VAL A 50 -0.87 2.29 -8.86
CA VAL A 50 -0.19 1.08 -9.36
C VAL A 50 1.25 1.01 -8.86
N ASP A 51 1.99 2.12 -8.90
CA ASP A 51 3.37 2.22 -8.42
C ASP A 51 3.47 1.85 -6.93
N ASP A 52 2.67 2.51 -6.08
CA ASP A 52 2.61 2.24 -4.64
C ASP A 52 2.29 0.75 -4.35
N SER A 53 1.31 0.20 -5.08
CA SER A 53 0.89 -1.19 -4.94
C SER A 53 1.99 -2.18 -5.35
N ILE A 54 2.75 -1.86 -6.40
CA ILE A 54 3.88 -2.67 -6.86
C ILE A 54 4.98 -2.68 -5.80
N HIS A 55 5.34 -1.53 -5.25
CA HIS A 55 6.36 -1.44 -4.20
C HIS A 55 6.01 -2.30 -2.98
N ILE A 56 4.74 -2.27 -2.54
CA ILE A 56 4.27 -3.10 -1.43
C ILE A 56 4.34 -4.59 -1.77
N ILE A 57 3.87 -4.99 -2.95
CA ILE A 57 3.88 -6.41 -3.35
C ILE A 57 5.28 -6.96 -3.52
N ASP A 58 6.18 -6.19 -4.12
CA ASP A 58 7.57 -6.61 -4.30
C ASP A 58 8.22 -6.86 -2.92
N ARG A 59 7.93 -5.98 -1.95
CA ARG A 59 8.39 -6.17 -0.58
C ARG A 59 7.78 -7.39 0.11
N ILE A 60 6.47 -7.61 -0.03
CA ILE A 60 5.79 -8.80 0.49
C ILE A 60 6.39 -10.07 -0.13
N ARG A 61 6.81 -10.01 -1.39
CA ARG A 61 7.45 -11.14 -2.06
C ARG A 61 8.85 -11.42 -1.53
N ASP A 62 9.61 -10.37 -1.19
CA ASP A 62 10.95 -10.49 -0.61
C ASP A 62 10.93 -10.97 0.85
N GLU A 63 9.99 -10.47 1.64
CA GLU A 63 9.85 -10.84 3.07
C GLU A 63 9.02 -12.11 3.29
N GLY A 64 8.31 -12.55 2.25
CA GLY A 64 7.46 -13.73 2.25
C GLY A 64 5.98 -13.41 2.49
N GLU A 65 5.10 -14.17 1.83
CA GLU A 65 3.66 -14.13 2.04
C GLU A 65 3.26 -14.86 3.35
N THR A 66 3.83 -14.42 4.47
CA THR A 66 3.49 -14.85 5.84
C THR A 66 2.90 -13.66 6.62
N PRO A 67 2.17 -13.87 7.73
CA PRO A 67 1.62 -12.76 8.52
C PRO A 67 2.69 -11.76 8.96
N ALA A 68 3.82 -12.26 9.49
CA ALA A 68 4.94 -11.43 9.90
C ALA A 68 5.62 -10.70 8.72
N GLY A 69 5.79 -11.38 7.58
CA GLY A 69 6.35 -10.78 6.36
C GLY A 69 5.49 -9.65 5.82
N ILE A 70 4.16 -9.83 5.77
CA ILE A 70 3.24 -8.77 5.32
C ILE A 70 3.31 -7.55 6.25
N VAL A 71 3.30 -7.74 7.57
CA VAL A 71 3.40 -6.61 8.52
C VAL A 71 4.72 -5.88 8.35
N ARG A 72 5.83 -6.59 8.29
CA ARG A 72 7.16 -5.98 8.12
C ARG A 72 7.27 -5.24 6.78
N SER A 73 6.59 -5.73 5.74
CA SER A 73 6.56 -5.11 4.42
C SER A 73 5.79 -3.80 4.44
N VAL A 74 4.64 -3.78 5.11
CA VAL A 74 3.84 -2.56 5.28
C VAL A 74 4.59 -1.53 6.13
N VAL A 75 5.27 -1.93 7.20
CA VAL A 75 6.02 -1.01 8.06
C VAL A 75 7.20 -0.37 7.32
N THR A 76 7.95 -1.18 6.55
CA THR A 76 9.15 -0.71 5.86
C THR A 76 8.80 0.08 4.61
N THR A 77 8.10 -0.54 3.66
CA THR A 77 7.76 0.10 2.39
C THR A 77 6.65 1.14 2.53
N GLY A 78 5.68 0.94 3.43
CA GLY A 78 4.64 1.94 3.68
C GLY A 78 5.21 3.27 4.18
N ARG A 79 6.30 3.25 4.97
CA ARG A 79 7.03 4.46 5.34
C ARG A 79 7.66 5.16 4.13
N THR A 80 8.32 4.40 3.24
CA THR A 80 8.89 4.96 2.02
C THR A 80 7.82 5.57 1.12
N ILE A 81 6.68 4.90 0.95
CA ILE A 81 5.56 5.42 0.14
C ILE A 81 4.94 6.66 0.79
N PHE A 82 4.90 6.73 2.13
CA PHE A 82 4.46 7.94 2.82
C PHE A 82 5.42 9.11 2.54
N GLU A 83 6.74 8.87 2.57
CA GLU A 83 7.75 9.89 2.27
C GLU A 83 7.65 10.40 0.81
N THR A 84 7.43 9.50 -0.16
CA THR A 84 7.23 9.90 -1.57
C THR A 84 5.91 10.65 -1.75
N THR A 85 4.83 10.17 -1.14
CA THR A 85 3.51 10.82 -1.16
C THR A 85 3.57 12.23 -0.57
N ALA A 86 4.21 12.39 0.59
CA ALA A 86 4.38 13.68 1.24
C ALA A 86 5.16 14.66 0.35
N THR A 87 6.22 14.19 -0.31
CA THR A 87 7.02 15.01 -1.23
C THR A 87 6.21 15.42 -2.47
N THR A 88 5.45 14.50 -3.06
CA THR A 88 4.55 14.81 -4.20
C THR A 88 3.48 15.81 -3.80
N CYS A 89 2.84 15.62 -2.64
CA CYS A 89 1.86 16.57 -2.10
C CYS A 89 2.48 17.96 -1.84
N ALA A 90 3.70 18.01 -1.31
CA ALA A 90 4.42 19.29 -1.11
C ALA A 90 4.70 19.99 -2.45
N GLY A 91 5.09 19.25 -3.48
CA GLY A 91 5.26 19.79 -4.84
C GLY A 91 3.96 20.31 -5.45
N LEU A 92 2.87 19.56 -5.30
CA LEU A 92 1.54 19.95 -5.78
C LEU A 92 0.95 21.13 -5.00
N ALA A 93 1.32 21.32 -3.73
CA ALA A 93 0.86 22.43 -2.90
C ALA A 93 1.26 23.80 -3.49
N ALA A 94 2.39 23.89 -4.20
CA ALA A 94 2.78 25.11 -4.93
C ALA A 94 1.73 25.50 -5.99
N GLY A 95 1.03 24.52 -6.56
CA GLY A 95 -0.05 24.73 -7.51
C GLY A 95 -1.28 25.44 -6.94
N LEU A 96 -1.47 25.42 -5.61
CA LEU A 96 -2.59 26.09 -4.94
C LEU A 96 -2.50 27.62 -5.03
N PHE A 97 -1.31 28.17 -5.24
CA PHE A 97 -1.10 29.62 -5.40
C PHE A 97 -1.47 30.14 -6.79
N VAL A 98 -1.85 29.27 -7.74
CA VAL A 98 -2.27 29.70 -9.07
C VAL A 98 -3.64 30.36 -9.02
N ALA A 99 -3.77 31.56 -9.59
CA ALA A 99 -5.03 32.33 -9.66
C ALA A 99 -6.00 31.82 -10.75
N ILE A 100 -6.18 30.50 -10.85
CA ILE A 100 -7.12 29.85 -11.77
C ILE A 100 -7.96 28.84 -10.96
N PRO A 101 -9.24 29.13 -10.68
CA PRO A 101 -10.07 28.30 -9.80
C PRO A 101 -10.16 26.82 -10.22
N GLY A 102 -10.23 26.56 -11.53
CA GLY A 102 -10.28 25.19 -12.06
C GLY A 102 -9.00 24.39 -11.77
N LEU A 103 -7.85 25.07 -11.67
CA LEU A 103 -6.56 24.44 -11.42
C LEU A 103 -6.32 24.24 -9.91
N GLN A 104 -6.79 25.14 -9.06
CA GLN A 104 -6.75 24.96 -7.60
C GLN A 104 -7.56 23.72 -7.17
N ASN A 105 -8.78 23.56 -7.70
CA ASN A 105 -9.60 22.36 -7.44
C ASN A 105 -8.92 21.07 -7.90
N PHE A 106 -8.22 21.13 -9.04
CA PHE A 106 -7.44 20.01 -9.55
C PHE A 106 -6.33 19.61 -8.58
N PHE A 107 -5.54 20.55 -8.07
CA PHE A 107 -4.46 20.27 -7.13
C PHE A 107 -4.96 19.72 -5.79
N LEU A 108 -6.01 20.32 -5.22
CA LEU A 108 -6.63 19.83 -3.98
C LEU A 108 -7.14 18.40 -4.13
N LEU A 109 -7.88 18.13 -5.21
CA LEU A 109 -8.45 16.82 -5.48
C LEU A 109 -7.36 15.77 -5.74
N MET A 110 -6.30 16.14 -6.47
CA MET A 110 -5.15 15.27 -6.72
C MET A 110 -4.41 14.92 -5.42
N MET A 111 -4.11 15.89 -4.56
CA MET A 111 -3.48 15.64 -3.26
C MET A 111 -4.32 14.70 -2.38
N ALA A 112 -5.64 14.90 -2.36
CA ALA A 112 -6.54 14.01 -1.62
C ALA A 112 -6.55 12.58 -2.17
N LEU A 113 -6.56 12.42 -3.49
CA LEU A 113 -6.55 11.10 -4.13
C LEU A 113 -5.21 10.37 -4.01
N ILE A 114 -4.08 11.09 -4.04
CA ILE A 114 -2.76 10.51 -3.77
C ILE A 114 -2.67 10.03 -2.32
N ALA A 115 -3.19 10.81 -1.37
CA ALA A 115 -3.28 10.37 0.02
C ALA A 115 -4.16 9.12 0.19
N LEU A 116 -5.27 9.03 -0.56
CA LEU A 116 -6.09 7.81 -0.60
C LEU A 116 -5.36 6.65 -1.28
N ALA A 117 -4.56 6.90 -2.32
CA ALA A 117 -3.74 5.88 -2.98
C ALA A 117 -2.79 5.20 -1.98
N LEU A 118 -2.04 6.00 -1.21
CA LEU A 118 -1.21 5.53 -0.09
C LEU A 118 -2.01 4.66 0.88
N LEU A 119 -3.20 5.11 1.30
CA LEU A 119 -4.02 4.35 2.26
C LEU A 119 -4.49 3.02 1.68
N THR A 120 -4.90 3.01 0.41
CA THR A 120 -5.34 1.76 -0.24
C THR A 120 -4.18 0.80 -0.49
N SER A 121 -3.00 1.28 -0.88
CA SER A 121 -1.84 0.41 -1.13
C SER A 121 -1.24 -0.11 0.18
N ALA A 122 -1.18 0.70 1.23
CA ALA A 122 -0.61 0.32 2.52
C ALA A 122 -1.57 -0.49 3.42
N ILE A 123 -2.89 -0.37 3.23
CA ILE A 123 -3.89 -1.02 4.10
C ILE A 123 -4.75 -2.00 3.33
N LEU A 124 -5.45 -1.53 2.28
CA LEU A 124 -6.44 -2.36 1.57
C LEU A 124 -5.77 -3.53 0.84
N LEU A 125 -4.67 -3.28 0.14
CA LEU A 125 -3.93 -4.30 -0.60
C LEU A 125 -3.40 -5.45 0.27
N PRO A 126 -2.63 -5.21 1.36
CA PRO A 126 -2.19 -6.29 2.24
C PRO A 126 -3.37 -6.99 2.92
N THR A 127 -4.45 -6.27 3.22
CA THR A 127 -5.68 -6.87 3.76
C THR A 127 -6.29 -7.87 2.78
N ILE A 128 -6.37 -7.55 1.49
CA ILE A 128 -6.88 -8.46 0.45
C ILE A 128 -6.01 -9.73 0.39
N ILE A 129 -4.69 -9.59 0.48
CA ILE A 129 -3.75 -10.73 0.45
C ILE A 129 -3.94 -11.62 1.69
N VAL A 130 -4.03 -11.03 2.88
CA VAL A 130 -4.26 -11.75 4.14
C VAL A 130 -5.58 -12.51 4.11
N VAL A 131 -6.67 -11.84 3.72
CA VAL A 131 -8.00 -12.45 3.63
C VAL A 131 -7.99 -13.62 2.63
N TYR A 132 -7.35 -13.45 1.49
CA TYR A 132 -7.21 -14.52 0.50
C TYR A 132 -6.44 -15.74 1.05
N ASN A 133 -5.33 -15.52 1.74
CA ASN A 133 -4.52 -16.59 2.32
C ASN A 133 -5.23 -17.31 3.47
N GLU A 134 -5.91 -16.58 4.35
CA GLU A 134 -6.71 -17.14 5.45
C GLU A 134 -7.88 -17.98 4.92
N LEU A 135 -8.62 -17.46 3.92
CA LEU A 135 -9.69 -18.22 3.27
C LEU A 135 -9.17 -19.52 2.64
N ARG A 136 -8.01 -19.46 1.98
CA ARG A 136 -7.38 -20.65 1.39
C ARG A 136 -6.96 -21.67 2.46
N SER A 137 -6.44 -21.22 3.59
CA SER A 137 -6.05 -22.11 4.71
C SER A 137 -7.26 -22.84 5.29
N ARG A 138 -8.35 -22.10 5.54
CA ARG A 138 -9.61 -22.67 6.04
C ARG A 138 -10.20 -23.72 5.11
N ILE A 139 -10.16 -23.48 3.80
CA ILE A 139 -10.64 -24.44 2.79
C ILE A 139 -9.75 -25.68 2.74
N THR A 140 -8.45 -25.54 3.00
CA THR A 140 -7.49 -26.65 2.97
C THR A 140 -7.43 -27.44 4.29
N LEU A 141 -8.27 -27.09 5.29
CA LEU A 141 -8.27 -27.66 6.66
C LEU A 141 -6.92 -27.57 7.39
N ASN A 142 -6.04 -26.68 6.93
CA ASN A 142 -4.89 -26.26 7.71
C ASN A 142 -5.38 -25.26 8.77
N GLY A 143 -4.70 -25.15 9.91
CA GLY A 143 -5.07 -24.25 11.00
C GLY A 143 -5.16 -22.76 10.61
N ALA A 144 -5.30 -21.88 11.60
CA ALA A 144 -5.31 -20.43 11.37
C ALA A 144 -4.02 -20.00 10.64
N TRP A 145 -4.13 -19.28 9.52
CA TRP A 145 -2.96 -18.80 8.80
C TRP A 145 -2.33 -17.58 9.50
N LEU A 146 -3.15 -16.83 10.25
CA LEU A 146 -2.75 -15.73 11.12
C LEU A 146 -2.04 -16.20 12.40
N ASP A 147 -1.02 -17.05 12.26
CA ASP A 147 -0.12 -17.37 13.35
C ASP A 147 1.11 -16.45 13.28
N TYR A 148 1.29 -15.64 14.32
CA TYR A 148 2.42 -14.71 14.43
C TYR A 148 3.59 -15.30 15.25
N ASP A 149 3.39 -16.42 15.94
CA ASP A 149 4.38 -16.99 16.86
C ASP A 149 5.62 -17.55 16.14
N ASP A 150 5.45 -18.04 14.92
CA ASP A 150 6.55 -18.56 14.07
C ASP A 150 7.46 -17.44 13.50
N GLY A 151 7.00 -16.19 13.47
CA GLY A 151 7.71 -15.09 12.79
C GLY A 151 8.63 -14.25 13.68
N GLY A 152 8.52 -14.35 15.01
CA GLY A 152 9.18 -13.46 15.97
C GLY A 152 10.15 -14.12 16.95
N THR A 153 10.11 -15.44 17.11
CA THR A 153 10.88 -16.16 18.15
C THR A 153 12.35 -16.40 17.78
N ILE A 154 12.78 -16.20 16.53
CA ILE A 154 14.17 -16.52 16.13
C ILE A 154 15.18 -15.46 16.61
N SER A 155 14.73 -14.22 16.89
CA SER A 155 15.66 -13.19 17.39
C SER A 155 15.85 -13.23 18.90
N GLU A 156 14.80 -13.53 19.68
CA GLU A 156 14.95 -13.66 21.13
C GLU A 156 15.69 -14.94 21.51
N THR A 157 15.43 -16.06 20.82
CA THR A 157 16.08 -17.34 21.15
C THR A 157 17.58 -17.30 20.86
N SER A 158 18.02 -16.69 19.75
CA SER A 158 19.46 -16.56 19.45
C SER A 158 20.21 -15.67 20.45
N VAL A 159 19.61 -14.57 20.88
CA VAL A 159 20.25 -13.63 21.82
C VAL A 159 20.22 -14.17 23.24
N LEU A 160 19.13 -14.82 23.65
CA LEU A 160 19.04 -15.51 24.94
C LEU A 160 19.98 -16.72 24.99
N GLN A 161 20.11 -17.48 23.90
CA GLN A 161 21.03 -18.61 23.81
C GLN A 161 22.50 -18.16 23.85
N ALA A 162 22.83 -17.03 23.22
CA ALA A 162 24.17 -16.43 23.31
C ALA A 162 24.53 -15.88 24.71
N ILE A 163 23.52 -15.50 25.50
CA ILE A 163 23.71 -15.06 26.90
C ILE A 163 23.80 -16.26 27.86
N VAL A 164 23.04 -17.33 27.58
CA VAL A 164 22.95 -18.52 28.45
C VAL A 164 24.12 -19.48 28.23
N ASP A 165 24.65 -19.58 27.01
CA ASP A 165 25.80 -20.45 26.71
C ASP A 165 26.90 -19.74 25.89
N PRO A 166 27.80 -18.98 26.53
CA PRO A 166 28.91 -18.30 25.85
C PRO A 166 29.99 -19.25 25.31
N ALA A 167 29.87 -20.58 25.50
CA ALA A 167 30.89 -21.55 25.12
C ALA A 167 30.87 -21.93 23.61
N ASP A 168 29.79 -21.64 22.89
CA ASP A 168 29.62 -22.03 21.47
C ASP A 168 30.07 -20.94 20.46
N VAL A 169 30.70 -19.85 20.92
CA VAL A 169 31.12 -18.70 20.07
C VAL A 169 32.65 -18.66 19.86
N VAL A 170 33.34 -19.79 20.00
CA VAL A 170 34.79 -19.91 19.70
C VAL A 170 35.04 -20.90 18.57
#